data_AF-A0A8R1TNB3-F1
#
_entry.id   AF-A0A8R1TNB3-F1
#
_cell.length_a   1.000
_cell.length_b   1.000
_cell.length_c   1.000
_cell.angle_alpha   90.00
_cell.angle_beta   90.00
_cell.angle_gamma   90.00
#
_symmetry.space_group_name_H-M   'P 1'
#
loop_
_entity.id
_entity.type
_entity.pdbx_description
1 polymer ?
#
loop_
_entity_poly.entity_id
_entity_poly.type
_entity_poly.pdbx_seq_one_letter_code
_entity_poly.pdbx_strand_id
1 'polypeptide(L)'
;MIFGGKNVEVSTFVVKTDNETELREQFERWNIETISKWNNCQKIAIHITATDSKEPKNSENLFNEVFDDVKLGTTYLSANGTSSLFSSHNGLQYGPIYAIIGFANKL
;
A
#
# COMPACT_ATOMS: atom_id res chain seq x y z
N MET A 1 2.44 -3.87 12.42
CA MET A 1 3.33 -2.69 12.30
C MET A 1 2.49 -1.45 12.53
N ILE A 2 2.95 -0.48 13.31
CA ILE A 2 2.21 0.76 13.59
C ILE A 2 3.07 1.91 13.09
N PHE A 3 2.49 2.74 12.23
CA PHE A 3 3.07 3.99 11.77
C PHE A 3 2.22 5.13 12.28
N GLY A 4 2.84 6.12 12.89
CA GLY A 4 2.14 7.28 13.42
C GLY A 4 3.08 8.22 14.13
N GLY A 5 2.57 9.41 14.39
CA GLY A 5 3.32 10.50 14.98
C GLY A 5 2.84 11.83 14.43
N LYS A 6 3.31 12.92 15.04
CA LYS A 6 3.05 14.25 14.51
C LYS A 6 3.68 14.38 13.12
N ASN A 7 2.93 14.92 12.15
CA ASN A 7 3.36 15.11 10.77
C ASN A 7 3.62 13.81 9.98
N VAL A 8 3.00 12.71 10.41
CA VAL A 8 3.03 11.43 9.68
C VAL A 8 1.62 11.13 9.18
N GLU A 9 1.48 11.04 7.86
CA GLU A 9 0.28 10.56 7.19
C GLU A 9 0.49 9.10 6.80
N VAL A 10 -0.53 8.26 6.96
CA VAL A 10 -0.43 6.83 6.64
C VAL A 10 -1.71 6.37 5.99
N SER A 11 -1.58 5.62 4.90
CA SER A 11 -2.69 5.00 4.21
C SER A 11 -2.26 3.61 3.78
N THR A 12 -3.21 2.69 3.84
CA THR A 12 -2.97 1.27 3.62
C THR A 12 -4.01 0.71 2.70
N PHE A 13 -3.61 -0.22 1.86
CA PHE A 13 -4.42 -0.86 0.85
C PHE A 13 -4.18 -2.37 0.90
N VAL A 14 -5.26 -3.15 1.00
CA VAL A 14 -5.19 -4.62 0.99
C VAL A 14 -5.57 -5.11 -0.39
N VAL A 15 -4.70 -5.88 -1.04
CA VAL A 15 -4.97 -6.46 -2.37
C VAL A 15 -5.99 -7.59 -2.23
N LYS A 16 -7.09 -7.50 -2.99
CA LYS A 16 -8.20 -8.47 -2.97
C LYS A 16 -8.52 -9.10 -4.32
N THR A 17 -7.77 -8.73 -5.36
CA THR A 17 -7.98 -9.18 -6.73
C THR A 17 -6.70 -9.79 -7.28
N ASP A 18 -6.84 -10.75 -8.18
CA ASP A 18 -5.78 -11.32 -9.02
C ASP A 18 -5.81 -10.76 -10.46
N ASN A 19 -6.72 -9.81 -10.74
CA ASN A 19 -6.86 -9.15 -12.02
C ASN A 19 -6.02 -7.86 -12.09
N GLU A 20 -5.11 -7.80 -13.06
CA GLU A 20 -4.20 -6.65 -13.26
C GLU A 20 -4.93 -5.33 -13.55
N THR A 21 -5.97 -5.37 -14.39
CA THR A 21 -6.73 -4.18 -14.76
C THR A 21 -7.49 -3.63 -13.56
N GLU A 22 -8.15 -4.52 -12.82
CA GLU A 22 -8.86 -4.14 -11.60
C GLU A 22 -7.91 -3.57 -10.54
N LEU A 23 -6.74 -4.19 -10.33
CA LEU A 23 -5.76 -3.69 -9.37
C LEU A 23 -5.25 -2.30 -9.76
N ARG A 24 -4.95 -2.09 -11.05
CA ARG A 24 -4.51 -0.78 -11.56
C ARG A 24 -5.56 0.30 -11.30
N GLU A 25 -6.83 0.03 -11.61
CA GLU A 25 -7.94 0.97 -11.34
C GLU A 25 -8.12 1.26 -9.84
N GLN A 26 -7.89 0.27 -8.98
CA GLN A 26 -7.93 0.45 -7.52
C GLN A 26 -6.77 1.32 -7.03
N PHE A 27 -5.56 1.14 -7.56
CA PHE A 27 -4.41 1.99 -7.26
C PHE A 27 -4.62 3.43 -7.74
N GLU A 28 -5.11 3.64 -8.97
CA GLU A 28 -5.39 4.98 -9.50
C GLU A 28 -6.40 5.72 -8.64
N ARG A 29 -7.49 5.03 -8.26
CA ARG A 29 -8.49 5.58 -7.34
C ARG A 29 -7.90 5.93 -5.98
N TRP A 30 -7.12 5.02 -5.40
CA TRP A 30 -6.45 5.26 -4.11
C TRP A 30 -5.50 6.48 -4.18
N ASN A 31 -4.77 6.64 -5.28
CA ASN A 31 -3.90 7.79 -5.50
C ASN A 31 -4.70 9.10 -5.55
N ILE A 32 -5.73 9.16 -6.40
CA ILE A 32 -6.57 10.36 -6.59
C ILE A 32 -7.31 10.72 -5.30
N GLU A 33 -7.89 9.73 -4.61
CA GLU A 33 -8.73 9.98 -3.45
C GLU A 33 -7.92 10.32 -2.19
N THR A 34 -6.68 9.83 -2.07
CA THR A 34 -5.91 9.95 -0.82
C THR A 34 -4.49 10.48 -1.05
N ILE A 35 -3.66 9.76 -1.79
CA ILE A 35 -2.19 9.94 -1.75
C ILE A 35 -1.75 11.24 -2.43
N SER A 36 -2.38 11.61 -3.55
CA SER A 36 -2.09 12.84 -4.30
C SER A 36 -2.35 14.12 -3.48
N LYS A 37 -3.18 14.04 -2.43
CA LYS A 37 -3.47 15.17 -1.53
C LYS A 37 -2.32 15.48 -0.58
N TRP A 38 -1.34 14.58 -0.43
CA TRP A 38 -0.18 14.73 0.45
C TRP A 38 0.99 15.41 -0.27
N ASN A 39 0.73 16.53 -0.93
CA ASN A 39 1.69 17.24 -1.78
C ASN A 39 2.90 17.84 -1.02
N ASN A 40 2.77 18.03 0.30
CA ASN A 40 3.81 18.55 1.18
C ASN A 40 4.60 17.43 1.91
N CYS A 41 4.33 16.17 1.58
CA CYS A 41 4.94 15.02 2.25
C CYS A 41 6.01 14.38 1.39
N GLN A 42 7.13 14.01 2.00
CA GLN A 42 8.02 12.99 1.43
C GLN A 42 7.38 11.62 1.67
N LYS A 43 7.23 10.81 0.62
CA LYS A 43 6.50 9.54 0.68
C LYS A 43 7.45 8.34 0.55
N ILE A 44 7.17 7.29 1.30
CA ILE A 44 7.73 5.95 1.10
C ILE A 44 6.59 4.92 1.11
N ALA A 45 6.78 3.81 0.42
CA ALA A 45 5.83 2.71 0.41
C ALA A 45 6.48 1.41 0.88
N ILE A 46 5.68 0.57 1.54
CA ILE A 46 6.05 -0.78 1.92
C ILE A 46 4.99 -1.74 1.40
N HIS A 47 5.44 -2.76 0.69
CA HIS A 47 4.64 -3.90 0.28
C HIS A 47 4.92 -5.09 1.20
N ILE A 48 3.89 -5.63 1.85
CA ILE A 48 3.96 -6.83 2.68
C ILE A 48 3.15 -7.91 1.98
N THR A 49 3.83 -8.97 1.54
CA THR A 49 3.18 -10.07 0.81
C THR A 49 3.77 -11.41 1.18
N ALA A 50 3.10 -12.50 0.83
CA ALA A 50 3.61 -13.85 0.96
C ALA A 50 4.09 -14.36 -0.39
N THR A 51 5.05 -15.29 -0.41
CA THR A 51 5.58 -15.86 -1.66
C THR A 51 4.54 -16.61 -2.49
N ASP A 52 3.47 -17.07 -1.85
CA ASP A 52 2.32 -17.78 -2.43
C ASP A 52 1.07 -16.89 -2.59
N SER A 53 1.26 -15.57 -2.53
CA SER A 53 0.19 -14.59 -2.77
C SER A 53 -0.51 -14.78 -4.11
N LYS A 54 -1.80 -14.47 -4.14
CA LYS A 54 -2.64 -14.46 -5.35
C LYS A 54 -2.70 -13.09 -6.03
N GLU A 55 -2.01 -12.08 -5.52
CA GLU A 55 -1.95 -10.81 -6.24
C GLU A 55 -1.34 -10.99 -7.65
N PRO A 56 -1.64 -10.08 -8.59
CA PRO A 56 -1.02 -10.12 -9.90
C PRO A 56 0.51 -10.07 -9.80
N LYS A 57 1.21 -10.86 -10.63
CA LYS A 57 2.67 -10.99 -10.55
C LYS A 57 3.43 -9.68 -10.84
N ASN A 58 2.79 -8.77 -11.56
CA ASN A 58 3.30 -7.43 -11.88
C ASN A 58 2.72 -6.35 -10.95
N SER A 59 2.12 -6.69 -9.81
CA SER A 59 1.49 -5.72 -8.90
C SER A 59 2.42 -4.57 -8.49
N GLU A 60 3.70 -4.86 -8.24
CA GLU A 60 4.70 -3.83 -7.90
C GLU A 60 5.02 -2.91 -9.09
N ASN A 61 4.99 -3.43 -10.32
CA ASN A 61 5.14 -2.59 -11.51
C ASN A 61 3.95 -1.65 -11.67
N LEU A 62 2.72 -2.18 -11.52
CA LEU A 62 1.50 -1.37 -11.54
C LEU A 62 1.53 -0.30 -10.44
N PHE A 63 2.03 -0.64 -9.25
CA PHE A 63 2.22 0.32 -8.17
C PHE A 63 3.18 1.44 -8.60
N ASN A 64 4.36 1.10 -9.10
CA ASN A 64 5.37 2.09 -9.51
C ASN A 64 4.91 2.95 -10.70
N GLU A 65 4.03 2.43 -11.57
CA GLU A 65 3.43 3.21 -12.66
C GLU A 65 2.42 4.25 -12.16
N VAL A 66 1.63 3.91 -11.13
CA VAL A 66 0.61 4.81 -10.57
C VAL A 66 1.20 5.80 -9.56
N PHE A 67 2.23 5.39 -8.81
CA PHE A 67 2.88 6.14 -7.75
C PHE A 67 4.36 6.38 -8.08
N ASP A 68 4.61 7.04 -9.21
CA ASP A 68 5.97 7.29 -9.75
C ASP A 68 6.87 8.14 -8.83
N ASP A 69 6.28 8.90 -7.90
CA ASP A 69 6.96 9.72 -6.91
C ASP A 69 7.25 8.99 -5.58
N VAL A 70 6.80 7.73 -5.42
CA VAL A 70 6.90 6.98 -4.16
C VAL A 70 7.84 5.80 -4.29
N LYS A 71 8.89 5.77 -3.45
CA LYS A 71 9.81 4.62 -3.40
C LYS A 71 9.17 3.44 -2.67
N LEU A 72 9.05 2.30 -3.36
CA LEU A 72 8.53 1.05 -2.81
C LEU A 72 9.66 0.16 -2.28
N GLY A 73 9.48 -0.38 -1.08
CA GLY A 73 10.24 -1.52 -0.56
C GLY A 73 9.32 -2.71 -0.27
N THR A 74 9.80 -3.93 -0.50
CA THR A 74 8.99 -5.14 -0.31
C THR A 74 9.55 -6.01 0.81
N THR A 75 8.66 -6.58 1.62
CA THR A 75 8.98 -7.62 2.60
C THR A 75 8.12 -8.85 2.34
N TYR A 76 8.78 -9.99 2.21
CA TYR A 76 8.13 -11.28 1.99
C TYR A 76 7.97 -12.01 3.31
N LEU A 77 6.74 -12.42 3.60
CA LEU A 77 6.43 -13.35 4.66
C LEU A 77 6.79 -14.77 4.19
N SER A 78 7.15 -15.63 5.14
CA SER A 78 7.38 -17.06 4.87
C SER A 78 6.16 -17.69 4.19
N ALA A 79 6.34 -18.79 3.46
CA ALA A 79 5.21 -19.57 2.95
C ALA A 79 4.20 -19.85 4.09
N ASN A 80 2.91 -19.61 3.84
CA ASN A 80 1.80 -19.61 4.82
C ASN A 80 1.72 -18.41 5.78
N GLY A 81 2.64 -17.45 5.68
CA GLY A 81 2.57 -16.20 6.42
C GLY A 81 1.38 -15.37 5.94
N THR A 82 0.57 -14.86 6.86
CA THR A 82 -0.56 -13.99 6.52
C THR A 82 -0.30 -12.59 7.04
N SER A 83 -0.48 -11.60 6.17
CA SER A 83 -0.59 -10.20 6.55
C SER A 83 -2.06 -9.86 6.76
N SER A 84 -2.35 -9.07 7.79
CA SER A 84 -3.67 -8.53 8.03
C SER A 84 -3.61 -7.05 8.41
N LEU A 85 -4.62 -6.32 7.96
CA LEU A 85 -4.86 -4.94 8.34
C LEU A 85 -6.06 -4.90 9.29
N PHE A 86 -5.89 -4.28 10.44
CA PHE A 86 -7.02 -3.97 11.31
C PHE A 86 -7.72 -2.72 10.81
N SER A 87 -8.98 -2.87 10.38
CA SER A 87 -9.83 -1.76 9.99
C SER A 87 -10.98 -1.62 10.98
N SER A 88 -11.28 -0.40 11.40
CA SER A 88 -12.33 -0.13 12.41
C SER A 88 -13.72 -0.59 11.98
N HIS A 89 -13.99 -0.65 10.67
CA HIS A 89 -15.32 -0.95 10.13
C HIS A 89 -15.48 -2.41 9.65
N ASN A 90 -14.40 -3.03 9.14
CA ASN A 90 -14.51 -4.34 8.48
C ASN A 90 -13.75 -5.46 9.22
N GLY A 91 -13.26 -5.19 10.43
CA GLY A 91 -12.42 -6.13 11.18
C GLY A 91 -11.06 -6.35 10.51
N LEU A 92 -10.50 -7.55 10.70
CA LEU A 92 -9.21 -7.96 10.13
C LEU A 92 -9.35 -8.30 8.65
N GLN A 93 -8.68 -7.53 7.79
CA GLN A 93 -8.61 -7.78 6.36
C GLN A 93 -7.30 -8.47 6.01
N TYR A 94 -7.38 -9.70 5.52
CA TYR A 94 -6.22 -10.52 5.15
C TYR A 94 -5.85 -10.37 3.67
N GLY A 95 -4.56 -10.40 3.37
CA GLY A 95 -4.04 -10.33 2.00
C GLY A 95 -2.76 -9.50 1.93
N PRO A 96 -2.13 -9.41 0.75
CA PRO A 96 -1.00 -8.51 0.53
C PRO A 96 -1.39 -7.08 0.86
N ILE A 97 -0.47 -6.33 1.45
CA ILE A 97 -0.73 -4.98 1.95
C ILE A 97 0.29 -4.03 1.36
N TYR A 98 -0.19 -2.99 0.69
CA TYR A 98 0.58 -1.80 0.40
C TYR A 98 0.30 -0.76 1.49
N ALA A 99 1.35 -0.17 2.04
CA ALA A 99 1.25 0.95 2.97
C ALA A 99 2.08 2.11 2.43
N ILE A 100 1.48 3.29 2.29
CA ILE A 100 2.19 4.52 1.94
C ILE A 100 2.24 5.40 3.20
N ILE A 101 3.46 5.83 3.54
CA ILE A 101 3.75 6.69 4.67
C ILE A 101 4.26 8.03 4.12
N GLY A 102 3.55 9.11 4.44
CA GLY A 102 3.95 10.48 4.15
C GLY A 102 4.54 11.15 5.38
N PHE A 103 5.70 11.79 5.24
CA PHE A 103 6.30 12.64 6.26
C PHE A 103 6.14 14.09 5.83
N ALA A 104 5.26 14.84 6.50
CA ALA A 104 5.03 16.23 6.15
C ALA A 104 6.26 17.07 6.49
N ASN A 105 6.76 17.80 5.49
CA ASN A 105 7.86 18.73 5.69
C ASN A 105 7.41 19.82 6.67
N LYS A 106 8.21 20.07 7.72
CA LYS A 106 8.05 21.28 8.52
C LYS A 106 8.43 22.46 7.62
N LEU A 107 7.44 23.25 7.21
CA LEU A 107 7.66 24.65 6.88
C LEU A 107 7.99 25.42 8.17
#